data_AF-A0A933GAD7-F1
#
_entry.id   AF-A0A933GAD7-F1
#
_cell.length_a   1.000
_cell.length_b   1.000
_cell.length_c   1.000
_cell.angle_alpha   90.00
_cell.angle_beta   90.00
_cell.angle_gamma   90.00
#
_symmetry.space_group_name_H-M   'P 1'
#
loop_
_entity.id
_entity.type
_entity.pdbx_description
1 polymer ?
#
loop_
_entity_poly.entity_id
_entity_poly.type
_entity_poly.pdbx_seq_one_letter_code
_entity_poly.pdbx_strand_id
1 'polypeptide(L)'
;MRSNVSKLAAAAAVIAVAVVSFVVFHGSAQPAYAIEQTLEANRALTYVHIRIEPAGQGLAEAWAQFDDEGKPLRLRMEFPNTEDGPKSVVWQGNKAEVWFKAKNSDVIMAEPRILARFPEMLEVFDPRVRTEAIYKAQAAGAVTIEVKPPADAQSPITLIATATSSPGGREIYQINPVTKLVQQAERYELQGEEYRFVSRFEYLEYNEEPAPDVFTLNPPADVMRIDQTMQVIGVARGDLSDNEIAVKVAREFFEAMIAGDYAKAGQIAGGIPAEKMKEGFGELKFKRIVSIGTPTPHPDPRTHFLRVPCEVEVEADGVRQTKAFTPNIRHAYNQPDRWVIGGGI
;
A
#
# COMPACT_ATOMS: atom_id res chain seq x y z
N MET A 1 39.70 25.78 -72.15
CA MET A 1 38.87 26.21 -71.00
C MET A 1 38.14 25.00 -70.43
N ARG A 2 38.61 24.44 -69.30
CA ARG A 2 37.87 23.43 -68.53
C ARG A 2 37.08 24.18 -67.47
N SER A 3 35.74 24.15 -67.53
CA SER A 3 34.89 24.99 -66.69
C SER A 3 34.83 24.48 -65.25
N ASN A 4 34.94 25.41 -64.30
CA ASN A 4 34.87 25.17 -62.85
C ASN A 4 33.53 24.57 -62.37
N VAL A 5 32.54 24.49 -63.26
CA VAL A 5 31.20 23.94 -63.00
C VAL A 5 31.24 22.41 -62.81
N SER A 6 32.15 21.72 -63.50
CA SER A 6 32.29 20.26 -63.38
C SER A 6 32.91 19.79 -62.05
N LYS A 7 33.69 20.66 -61.38
CA LYS A 7 34.28 20.36 -60.07
C LYS A 7 33.28 20.52 -58.91
N LEU A 8 32.33 21.45 -59.04
CA LEU A 8 31.29 21.67 -58.04
C LEU A 8 30.19 20.59 -58.08
N ALA A 9 29.84 20.10 -59.28
CA ALA A 9 28.87 19.00 -59.42
C ALA A 9 29.39 17.67 -58.83
N ALA A 10 30.69 17.39 -58.96
CA ALA A 10 31.31 16.20 -58.38
C ALA A 10 31.37 16.24 -56.84
N ALA A 11 31.65 17.42 -56.25
CA ALA A 11 31.67 17.58 -54.80
C ALA A 11 30.27 17.46 -54.17
N ALA A 12 29.24 18.00 -54.83
CA ALA A 12 27.85 17.87 -54.38
C ALA A 12 27.34 16.42 -54.46
N ALA A 13 27.74 15.67 -55.50
CA ALA A 13 27.38 14.26 -55.64
C ALA A 13 28.06 13.37 -54.58
N VAL A 14 29.31 13.63 -54.21
CA VAL A 14 30.01 12.89 -53.15
C VAL A 14 29.40 13.17 -51.77
N ILE A 15 29.00 14.42 -51.50
CA ILE A 15 28.30 14.76 -50.25
C ILE A 15 26.90 14.15 -50.21
N ALA A 16 26.15 14.17 -51.31
CA ALA A 16 24.84 13.53 -51.40
C ALA A 16 24.94 12.01 -51.22
N VAL A 17 25.93 11.35 -51.84
CA VAL A 17 26.17 9.92 -51.64
C VAL A 17 26.61 9.64 -50.20
N ALA A 18 27.48 10.46 -49.60
CA ALA A 18 27.89 10.27 -48.20
C ALA A 18 26.72 10.46 -47.21
N VAL A 19 25.85 11.44 -47.43
CA VAL A 19 24.66 11.67 -46.59
C VAL A 19 23.63 10.57 -46.79
N VAL A 20 23.38 10.12 -48.02
CA VAL A 20 22.47 8.98 -48.29
C VAL A 20 23.06 7.68 -47.75
N SER A 21 24.36 7.45 -47.85
CA SER A 21 25.02 6.28 -47.23
C SER A 21 24.97 6.36 -45.71
N PHE A 22 25.10 7.54 -45.09
CA PHE A 22 24.97 7.67 -43.65
C PHE A 22 23.53 7.39 -43.18
N VAL A 23 22.52 7.89 -43.88
CA VAL A 23 21.09 7.64 -43.59
C VAL A 23 20.68 6.21 -43.88
N VAL A 24 21.21 5.58 -44.94
CA VAL A 24 20.89 4.18 -45.29
C VAL A 24 21.64 3.18 -44.41
N PHE A 25 22.88 3.47 -43.97
CA PHE A 25 23.64 2.59 -43.06
C PHE A 25 23.32 2.82 -41.57
N HIS A 26 22.86 4.00 -41.15
CA HIS A 26 22.36 4.21 -39.78
C HIS A 26 20.84 4.06 -39.65
N GLY A 27 20.12 3.98 -40.77
CA GLY A 27 18.66 3.87 -40.79
C GLY A 27 18.10 2.46 -40.57
N SER A 28 18.93 1.42 -40.41
CA SER A 28 18.45 0.02 -40.37
C SER A 28 18.75 -0.75 -39.08
N ALA A 29 19.48 -0.19 -38.13
CA ALA A 29 19.68 -0.82 -36.82
C ALA A 29 19.02 0.07 -35.77
N GLN A 30 17.86 -0.36 -35.25
CA GLN A 30 17.36 0.26 -34.04
C GLN A 30 18.46 0.17 -32.97
N PRO A 31 18.75 1.27 -32.24
CA PRO A 31 19.76 1.24 -31.21
C PRO A 31 19.43 0.11 -30.22
N ALA A 32 20.47 -0.63 -29.82
CA ALA A 32 20.34 -1.68 -28.82
C ALA A 32 19.62 -1.11 -27.58
N TYR A 33 18.68 -1.87 -27.02
CA TYR A 33 17.93 -1.44 -25.85
C TYR A 33 18.87 -1.19 -24.66
N ALA A 34 18.57 -0.15 -23.89
CA ALA A 34 19.21 0.18 -22.63
C ALA A 34 18.14 0.53 -21.60
N ILE A 35 18.37 0.21 -20.33
CA ILE A 35 17.39 0.39 -19.24
C ILE A 35 16.97 1.85 -19.08
N GLU A 36 17.84 2.80 -19.44
CA GLU A 36 17.58 4.23 -19.46
C GLU A 36 16.40 4.61 -20.37
N GLN A 37 16.14 3.84 -21.44
CA GLN A 37 14.97 4.06 -22.28
C GLN A 37 13.67 3.78 -21.50
N THR A 38 13.67 2.78 -20.63
CA THR A 38 12.54 2.49 -19.74
C THR A 38 12.44 3.50 -18.60
N LEU A 39 13.57 3.95 -18.03
CA LEU A 39 13.57 5.03 -17.04
C LEU A 39 12.93 6.30 -17.61
N GLU A 40 13.27 6.66 -18.84
CA GLU A 40 12.69 7.82 -19.52
C GLU A 40 11.19 7.63 -19.77
N ALA A 41 10.77 6.47 -20.29
CA ALA A 41 9.37 6.17 -20.51
C ALA A 41 8.52 6.23 -19.22
N ASN A 42 9.09 5.81 -18.10
CA ASN A 42 8.42 5.82 -16.80
C ASN A 42 8.24 7.23 -16.22
N ARG A 43 8.98 8.26 -16.67
CA ARG A 43 8.87 9.63 -16.13
C ARG A 43 7.51 10.27 -16.35
N ALA A 44 6.83 9.91 -17.44
CA ALA A 44 5.55 10.49 -17.83
C ALA A 44 4.34 9.71 -17.27
N LEU A 45 4.53 8.88 -16.24
CA LEU A 45 3.44 8.06 -15.67
C LEU A 45 2.55 8.87 -14.73
N THR A 46 1.28 8.98 -15.12
CA THR A 46 0.17 9.55 -14.35
C THR A 46 -0.70 8.46 -13.74
N TYR A 47 -0.98 7.38 -14.48
CA TYR A 47 -1.80 6.27 -13.99
C TYR A 47 -1.09 4.94 -14.19
N VAL A 48 -1.23 4.06 -13.20
CA VAL A 48 -0.71 2.69 -13.22
C VAL A 48 -1.75 1.76 -12.61
N HIS A 49 -2.05 0.67 -13.30
CA HIS A 49 -2.82 -0.47 -12.77
C HIS A 49 -1.95 -1.72 -12.83
N ILE A 50 -1.79 -2.38 -11.68
CA ILE A 50 -1.02 -3.61 -11.57
C ILE A 50 -1.80 -4.75 -10.93
N ARG A 51 -1.43 -5.98 -11.31
CA ARG A 51 -1.80 -7.22 -10.63
C ARG A 51 -0.55 -7.98 -10.18
N ILE A 52 -0.64 -8.63 -9.03
CA ILE A 52 0.45 -9.38 -8.40
C ILE A 52 0.03 -10.82 -8.16
N GLU A 53 0.85 -11.77 -8.62
CA GLU A 53 0.61 -13.21 -8.47
C GLU A 53 1.85 -13.94 -7.93
N PRO A 54 1.72 -14.91 -7.01
CA PRO A 54 0.51 -15.22 -6.29
C PRO A 54 0.19 -14.09 -5.31
N ALA A 55 -1.09 -13.83 -5.07
CA ALA A 55 -1.53 -12.81 -4.11
C ALA A 55 -1.03 -13.05 -2.67
N GLY A 56 -0.67 -14.29 -2.32
CA GLY A 56 -0.09 -14.64 -1.02
C GLY A 56 -0.88 -14.08 0.17
N GLN A 57 -0.18 -13.56 1.17
CA GLN A 57 -0.72 -12.74 2.27
C GLN A 57 -0.51 -11.23 2.04
N GLY A 58 -0.61 -10.77 0.79
CA GLY A 58 -0.18 -9.42 0.42
C GLY A 58 -1.13 -8.70 -0.52
N LEU A 59 -0.58 -7.67 -1.15
CA LEU A 59 -1.22 -6.89 -2.20
C LEU A 59 -1.42 -7.79 -3.44
N ALA A 60 -2.64 -7.87 -3.94
CA ALA A 60 -2.94 -8.62 -5.16
C ALA A 60 -3.17 -7.72 -6.37
N GLU A 61 -3.70 -6.52 -6.16
CA GLU A 61 -4.02 -5.59 -7.23
C GLU A 61 -3.96 -4.16 -6.70
N ALA A 62 -3.48 -3.23 -7.52
CA ALA A 62 -3.42 -1.83 -7.16
C ALA A 62 -3.64 -0.90 -8.35
N TRP A 63 -4.27 0.24 -8.05
CA TRP A 63 -4.37 1.39 -8.95
C TRP A 63 -3.71 2.57 -8.27
N ALA A 64 -2.92 3.33 -9.03
CA ALA A 64 -2.28 4.53 -8.55
C ALA A 64 -2.45 5.66 -9.56
N GLN A 65 -2.77 6.84 -9.02
CA GLN A 65 -2.70 8.10 -9.74
C GLN A 65 -1.56 8.92 -9.15
N PHE A 66 -0.74 9.52 -9.99
CA PHE A 66 0.37 10.38 -9.62
C PHE A 66 0.19 11.80 -10.14
N ASP A 67 0.82 12.77 -9.48
CA ASP A 67 0.97 14.13 -10.00
C ASP A 67 2.15 14.23 -10.99
N ASP A 68 2.36 15.44 -11.52
CA ASP A 68 3.43 15.74 -12.49
C ASP A 68 4.85 15.54 -11.90
N GLU A 69 4.99 15.50 -10.57
CA GLU A 69 6.24 15.21 -9.87
C GLU A 69 6.40 13.71 -9.56
N GLY A 70 5.43 12.88 -9.94
CA GLY A 70 5.38 11.46 -9.68
C GLY A 70 4.96 11.08 -8.26
N LYS A 71 4.43 12.02 -7.46
CA LYS A 71 3.91 11.73 -6.12
C LYS A 71 2.49 11.19 -6.22
N PRO A 72 2.12 10.20 -5.40
CA PRO A 72 0.80 9.61 -5.46
C PRO A 72 -0.28 10.60 -4.96
N LEU A 73 -1.31 10.78 -5.78
CA LEU A 73 -2.52 11.54 -5.47
C LEU A 73 -3.63 10.65 -4.92
N ARG A 74 -3.79 9.46 -5.52
CA ARG A 74 -4.82 8.47 -5.16
C ARG A 74 -4.29 7.07 -5.32
N LEU A 75 -4.77 6.20 -4.46
CA LEU A 75 -4.39 4.80 -4.43
C LEU A 75 -5.61 3.95 -4.15
N ARG A 76 -5.68 2.81 -4.83
CA ARG A 76 -6.52 1.69 -4.42
C ARG A 76 -5.66 0.45 -4.34
N MET A 77 -5.90 -0.34 -3.31
CA MET A 77 -5.20 -1.59 -3.07
C MET A 77 -6.18 -2.67 -2.64
N GLU A 78 -6.02 -3.86 -3.21
CA GLU A 78 -6.80 -5.04 -2.88
C GLU A 78 -5.91 -6.07 -2.17
N PHE A 79 -6.33 -6.45 -0.97
CA PHE A 79 -5.66 -7.43 -0.12
C PHE A 79 -6.61 -8.62 0.11
N PRO A 80 -6.57 -9.65 -0.74
CA PRO A 80 -7.52 -10.77 -0.63
C PRO A 80 -7.28 -11.64 0.60
N ASN A 81 -6.05 -11.69 1.12
CA ASN A 81 -5.68 -12.48 2.28
C ASN A 81 -4.80 -11.70 3.25
N THR A 82 -5.36 -11.32 4.40
CA THR A 82 -4.60 -10.77 5.53
C THR A 82 -5.06 -11.43 6.83
N GLU A 83 -4.32 -11.24 7.92
CA GLU A 83 -4.64 -11.81 9.24
C GLU A 83 -6.06 -11.46 9.71
N ASP A 84 -6.54 -10.27 9.35
CA ASP A 84 -7.87 -9.73 9.65
C ASP A 84 -8.91 -9.98 8.54
N GLY A 85 -8.59 -10.82 7.56
CA GLY A 85 -9.44 -11.17 6.43
C GLY A 85 -9.36 -10.18 5.25
N PRO A 86 -9.98 -10.52 4.10
CA PRO A 86 -9.90 -9.71 2.89
C PRO A 86 -10.31 -8.25 3.12
N LYS A 87 -9.53 -7.33 2.56
CA LYS A 87 -9.81 -5.90 2.64
C LYS A 87 -9.44 -5.13 1.38
N SER A 88 -10.16 -4.03 1.18
CA SER A 88 -9.89 -3.04 0.14
C SER A 88 -9.50 -1.74 0.82
N VAL A 89 -8.49 -1.06 0.29
CA VAL A 89 -8.00 0.21 0.82
C VAL A 89 -8.04 1.23 -0.29
N VAL A 90 -8.66 2.38 -0.03
CA VAL A 90 -8.52 3.58 -0.84
C VAL A 90 -7.81 4.63 -0.01
N TRP A 91 -6.78 5.27 -0.59
CA TRP A 91 -6.16 6.43 0.01
C TRP A 91 -6.22 7.62 -0.95
N GLN A 92 -6.65 8.76 -0.42
CA GLN A 92 -6.69 10.03 -1.15
C GLN A 92 -6.66 11.20 -0.15
N GLY A 93 -5.82 12.21 -0.43
CA GLY A 93 -5.84 13.47 0.32
C GLY A 93 -5.62 13.31 1.83
N ASN A 94 -4.62 12.50 2.23
CA ASN A 94 -4.31 12.17 3.62
C ASN A 94 -5.44 11.46 4.39
N LYS A 95 -6.35 10.79 3.68
CA LYS A 95 -7.37 9.93 4.27
C LYS A 95 -7.23 8.54 3.70
N ALA A 96 -7.38 7.54 4.57
CA ALA A 96 -7.54 6.15 4.18
C ALA A 96 -8.97 5.71 4.51
N GLU A 97 -9.65 5.11 3.54
CA GLU A 97 -10.88 4.34 3.72
C GLU A 97 -10.51 2.87 3.57
N VAL A 98 -10.86 2.05 4.58
CA VAL A 98 -10.53 0.64 4.63
C VAL A 98 -11.80 -0.15 4.84
N TRP A 99 -12.15 -0.98 3.85
CA TRP A 99 -13.26 -1.90 3.95
C TRP A 99 -12.76 -3.29 4.34
N PHE A 100 -13.01 -3.68 5.58
CA PHE A 100 -12.72 -5.01 6.12
C PHE A 100 -13.90 -5.94 5.82
N LYS A 101 -13.81 -6.68 4.71
CA LYS A 101 -14.93 -7.51 4.20
C LYS A 101 -15.33 -8.59 5.20
N ALA A 102 -14.35 -9.26 5.83
CA ALA A 102 -14.62 -10.31 6.83
C ALA A 102 -15.23 -9.79 8.14
N LYS A 103 -14.97 -8.53 8.50
CA LYS A 103 -15.49 -7.90 9.72
C LYS A 103 -16.79 -7.13 9.49
N ASN A 104 -17.26 -7.09 8.24
CA ASN A 104 -18.40 -6.27 7.81
C ASN A 104 -18.30 -4.81 8.29
N SER A 105 -17.10 -4.22 8.20
CA SER A 105 -16.83 -2.86 8.67
C SER A 105 -16.05 -2.04 7.65
N ASP A 106 -16.37 -0.76 7.59
CA ASP A 106 -15.73 0.24 6.74
C ASP A 106 -15.25 1.40 7.61
N VAL A 107 -13.98 1.78 7.47
CA VAL A 107 -13.31 2.66 8.41
C VAL A 107 -12.57 3.75 7.66
N ILE A 108 -12.90 5.00 7.96
CA ILE A 108 -12.23 6.18 7.44
C ILE A 108 -11.37 6.78 8.53
N MET A 109 -10.09 7.00 8.23
CA MET A 109 -9.14 7.59 9.17
C MET A 109 -8.20 8.57 8.49
N ALA A 110 -7.66 9.50 9.29
CA ALA A 110 -6.59 10.36 8.86
C ALA A 110 -5.32 9.52 8.66
N GLU A 111 -4.75 9.63 7.47
CA GLU A 111 -3.52 8.96 7.09
C GLU A 111 -2.57 9.93 6.37
N PRO A 112 -1.99 10.91 7.10
CA PRO A 112 -1.02 11.85 6.53
C PRO A 112 0.37 11.22 6.36
N ARG A 113 0.61 10.03 6.93
CA ARG A 113 1.93 9.40 6.96
C ARG A 113 2.10 8.34 5.89
N ILE A 114 1.06 8.02 5.10
CA ILE A 114 1.21 7.06 4.01
C ILE A 114 2.38 7.48 3.13
N LEU A 115 2.47 8.76 2.75
CA LEU A 115 3.51 9.27 1.85
C LEU A 115 4.93 9.07 2.41
N ALA A 116 5.11 9.11 3.73
CA ALA A 116 6.40 8.86 4.37
C ALA A 116 6.75 7.37 4.43
N ARG A 117 5.75 6.49 4.52
CA ARG A 117 5.90 5.02 4.47
C ARG A 117 5.88 4.48 3.03
N PHE A 118 5.53 5.35 2.09
CA PHE A 118 5.24 5.01 0.71
C PHE A 118 6.44 4.53 -0.09
N PRO A 119 7.68 4.97 0.12
CA PRO A 119 8.82 4.45 -0.63
C PRO A 119 8.93 2.91 -0.56
N GLU A 120 8.70 2.32 0.62
CA GLU A 120 8.69 0.86 0.81
C GLU A 120 7.55 0.19 0.03
N MET A 121 6.41 0.87 -0.11
CA MET A 121 5.27 0.39 -0.90
C MET A 121 5.44 0.60 -2.41
N LEU A 122 6.06 1.71 -2.84
CA LEU A 122 6.29 2.03 -4.25
C LEU A 122 7.27 1.03 -4.88
N GLU A 123 8.24 0.51 -4.12
CA GLU A 123 9.07 -0.60 -4.60
C GLU A 123 8.25 -1.81 -5.03
N VAL A 124 7.05 -2.00 -4.47
CA VAL A 124 6.17 -3.11 -4.82
C VAL A 124 5.48 -2.86 -6.17
N PHE A 125 5.01 -1.64 -6.46
CA PHE A 125 4.09 -1.41 -7.58
C PHE A 125 4.41 -0.25 -8.53
N ASP A 126 5.32 0.67 -8.18
CA ASP A 126 5.71 1.78 -9.05
C ASP A 126 6.90 1.36 -9.94
N PRO A 127 6.70 1.24 -11.27
CA PRO A 127 7.76 0.81 -12.16
C PRO A 127 8.90 1.82 -12.25
N ARG A 128 8.69 3.12 -11.93
CA ARG A 128 9.77 4.12 -11.84
C ARG A 128 10.77 3.72 -10.77
N VAL A 129 10.27 3.50 -9.56
CA VAL A 129 11.09 3.20 -8.38
C VAL A 129 11.87 1.89 -8.60
N ARG A 130 11.21 0.86 -9.14
CA ARG A 130 11.87 -0.43 -9.40
C ARG A 130 12.96 -0.36 -10.46
N THR A 131 12.66 0.26 -11.60
CA THR A 131 13.63 0.37 -12.69
C THR A 131 14.80 1.27 -12.30
N GLU A 132 14.56 2.33 -11.53
CA GLU A 132 15.62 3.19 -10.99
C GLU A 132 16.50 2.45 -9.97
N ALA A 133 15.90 1.65 -9.09
CA ALA A 133 16.64 0.82 -8.13
C ALA A 133 17.58 -0.16 -8.84
N ILE A 134 17.11 -0.82 -9.90
CA ILE A 134 17.94 -1.74 -10.70
C ILE A 134 19.08 -1.00 -11.40
N TYR A 135 18.79 0.15 -12.01
CA TYR A 135 19.80 0.97 -12.68
C TYR A 135 20.91 1.39 -11.70
N LYS A 136 20.54 1.88 -10.51
CA LYS A 136 21.48 2.24 -9.44
C LYS A 136 22.26 1.02 -8.94
N ALA A 137 21.60 -0.13 -8.76
CA ALA A 137 22.25 -1.36 -8.31
C ALA A 137 23.26 -1.89 -9.35
N GLN A 138 22.96 -1.76 -10.64
CA GLN A 138 23.90 -2.09 -11.72
C GLN A 138 25.13 -1.17 -11.69
N ALA A 139 24.92 0.14 -11.58
CA ALA A 139 26.01 1.11 -11.50
C ALA A 139 26.92 0.87 -10.27
N ALA A 140 26.34 0.36 -9.18
CA ALA A 140 27.07 -0.02 -7.97
C ALA A 140 27.72 -1.41 -8.03
N GLY A 141 27.52 -2.19 -9.11
CA GLY A 141 28.01 -3.57 -9.22
C GLY A 141 27.27 -4.59 -8.35
N ALA A 142 26.14 -4.20 -7.74
CA ALA A 142 25.30 -5.08 -6.92
C ALA A 142 24.39 -5.99 -7.77
N VAL A 143 24.17 -5.64 -9.04
CA VAL A 143 23.35 -6.40 -9.99
C VAL A 143 24.08 -6.48 -11.33
N THR A 144 24.04 -7.65 -11.98
CA THR A 144 24.36 -7.79 -13.40
C THR A 144 23.07 -7.75 -14.22
N ILE A 145 23.12 -7.05 -15.36
CA ILE A 145 21.99 -6.95 -16.29
C ILE A 145 22.34 -7.63 -17.60
N GLU A 146 21.49 -8.56 -18.02
CA GLU A 146 21.47 -9.13 -19.37
C GLU A 146 20.23 -8.62 -20.11
N VAL A 147 20.41 -8.17 -21.35
CA VAL A 147 19.32 -7.74 -22.22
C VAL A 147 19.23 -8.68 -23.41
N LYS A 148 18.04 -9.25 -23.62
CA LYS A 148 17.72 -10.04 -24.81
C LYS A 148 16.82 -9.22 -25.73
N PRO A 149 17.22 -9.01 -27.00
CA PRO A 149 16.40 -8.29 -27.96
C PRO A 149 15.10 -9.09 -28.23
N PRO A 150 14.05 -8.42 -28.71
CA PRO A 150 12.80 -9.08 -29.00
C PRO A 150 12.97 -10.01 -30.22
N ALA A 151 12.31 -11.17 -30.21
CA ALA A 151 12.40 -12.15 -31.31
C ALA A 151 11.79 -11.62 -32.62
N ASP A 152 10.79 -10.75 -32.51
CA ASP A 152 10.13 -10.05 -33.60
C ASP A 152 9.62 -8.68 -33.10
N ALA A 153 8.96 -7.91 -33.97
CA ALA A 153 8.49 -6.56 -33.63
C ALA A 153 7.39 -6.52 -32.54
N GLN A 154 6.74 -7.65 -32.25
CA GLN A 154 5.64 -7.73 -31.27
C GLN A 154 6.07 -8.40 -29.96
N SER A 155 7.18 -9.13 -29.98
CA SER A 155 7.76 -9.76 -28.81
C SER A 155 8.35 -8.72 -27.84
N PRO A 156 8.28 -8.96 -26.51
CA PRO A 156 8.89 -8.07 -25.54
C PRO A 156 10.43 -8.14 -25.60
N ILE A 157 11.06 -7.05 -25.18
CA ILE A 157 12.47 -7.05 -24.77
C ILE A 157 12.52 -7.74 -23.40
N THR A 158 13.42 -8.71 -23.22
CA THR A 158 13.63 -9.33 -21.91
C THR A 158 14.86 -8.75 -21.24
N LEU A 159 14.70 -8.15 -20.06
CA LEU A 159 15.79 -7.71 -19.19
C LEU A 159 15.89 -8.63 -17.98
N ILE A 160 17.07 -9.17 -17.71
CA ILE A 160 17.34 -10.07 -16.59
C ILE A 160 18.33 -9.39 -15.65
N ALA A 161 17.87 -9.06 -14.46
CA ALA A 161 18.68 -8.50 -13.38
C ALA A 161 19.02 -9.62 -12.39
N THR A 162 20.31 -9.87 -12.14
CA THR A 162 20.76 -10.88 -11.16
C THR A 162 21.63 -10.23 -10.10
N ALA A 163 21.29 -10.40 -8.83
CA ALA A 163 22.08 -9.89 -7.71
C ALA A 163 23.44 -10.60 -7.63
N THR A 164 24.48 -9.85 -7.30
CA THR A 164 25.86 -10.38 -7.22
C THR A 164 26.22 -10.89 -5.82
N SER A 165 25.45 -10.52 -4.79
CA SER A 165 25.65 -10.90 -3.39
C SER A 165 24.59 -11.90 -2.90
N SER A 166 24.90 -12.61 -1.80
CA SER A 166 23.99 -13.55 -1.13
C SER A 166 23.11 -12.84 -0.07
N PRO A 167 21.82 -13.22 0.09
CA PRO A 167 21.10 -14.21 -0.71
C PRO A 167 20.87 -13.71 -2.14
N GLY A 168 21.12 -14.57 -3.12
CA GLY A 168 20.97 -14.22 -4.53
C GLY A 168 19.50 -13.95 -4.87
N GLY A 169 19.27 -12.92 -5.67
CA GLY A 169 17.97 -12.58 -6.25
C GLY A 169 18.06 -12.50 -7.76
N ARG A 170 16.97 -12.82 -8.44
CA ARG A 170 16.85 -12.61 -9.88
C ARG A 170 15.50 -11.99 -10.20
N GLU A 171 15.52 -10.97 -11.04
CA GLU A 171 14.32 -10.37 -11.59
C GLU A 171 14.34 -10.41 -13.11
N ILE A 172 13.19 -10.72 -13.72
CA ILE A 172 13.01 -10.84 -15.16
C ILE A 172 11.92 -9.87 -15.57
N TYR A 173 12.24 -8.94 -16.47
CA TYR A 173 11.36 -7.91 -16.96
C TYR A 173 11.01 -8.17 -18.43
N GLN A 174 9.73 -8.12 -18.76
CA GLN A 174 9.22 -8.10 -20.12
C GLN A 174 8.82 -6.66 -20.44
N ILE A 175 9.50 -6.05 -21.40
CA ILE A 175 9.37 -4.62 -21.75
C ILE A 175 8.81 -4.50 -23.15
N ASN A 176 7.78 -3.66 -23.31
CA ASN A 176 7.19 -3.39 -24.62
C ASN A 176 8.24 -2.73 -25.54
N PRO A 177 8.51 -3.27 -26.74
CA PRO A 177 9.57 -2.77 -27.60
C PRO A 177 9.26 -1.38 -28.19
N VAL A 178 7.99 -0.96 -28.22
CA VAL A 178 7.56 0.34 -28.75
C VAL A 178 7.53 1.39 -27.64
N THR A 179 6.77 1.14 -26.57
CA THR A 179 6.58 2.12 -25.48
C THR A 179 7.73 2.15 -24.48
N LYS A 180 8.56 1.10 -24.46
CA LYS A 180 9.63 0.89 -23.47
C LYS A 180 9.14 0.76 -22.03
N LEU A 181 7.83 0.63 -21.81
CA LEU A 181 7.24 0.38 -20.50
C LEU A 181 7.29 -1.11 -20.15
N VAL A 182 7.41 -1.42 -18.86
CA VAL A 182 7.41 -2.79 -18.34
C VAL A 182 6.00 -3.35 -18.44
N GLN A 183 5.79 -4.47 -19.13
CA GLN A 183 4.49 -5.17 -19.17
C GLN A 183 4.38 -6.19 -18.04
N GLN A 184 5.50 -6.83 -17.71
CA GLN A 184 5.55 -7.85 -16.66
C GLN A 184 6.92 -7.81 -15.97
N ALA A 185 6.95 -8.08 -14.67
CA ALA A 185 8.17 -8.37 -13.92
C ALA A 185 7.99 -9.63 -13.08
N GLU A 186 8.97 -10.53 -13.07
CA GLU A 186 8.98 -11.72 -12.23
C GLU A 186 10.15 -11.65 -11.26
N ARG A 187 9.94 -12.06 -10.01
CA ARG A 187 10.95 -12.12 -8.95
C ARG A 187 11.21 -13.56 -8.56
N TYR A 188 12.49 -13.86 -8.42
CA TYR A 188 12.99 -15.15 -7.99
C TYR A 188 14.02 -14.98 -6.88
N GLU A 189 14.04 -15.93 -5.96
CA GLU A 189 15.03 -16.01 -4.89
C GLU A 189 15.86 -17.28 -5.04
N LEU A 190 17.16 -17.16 -4.79
CA LEU A 190 18.06 -18.30 -4.81
C LEU A 190 17.87 -19.13 -3.53
N GLN A 191 17.42 -20.37 -3.68
CA GLN A 191 17.29 -21.34 -2.59
C GLN A 191 18.17 -22.55 -2.89
N GLY A 192 19.31 -22.62 -2.19
CA GLY A 192 20.36 -23.57 -2.55
C GLY A 192 21.00 -23.18 -3.88
N GLU A 193 20.87 -24.04 -4.89
CA GLU A 193 21.42 -23.82 -6.23
C GLU A 193 20.35 -23.42 -7.26
N GLU A 194 19.08 -23.36 -6.86
CA GLU A 194 17.95 -23.12 -7.76
C GLU A 194 17.26 -21.79 -7.47
N TYR A 195 16.88 -21.08 -8.53
CA TYR A 195 16.03 -19.91 -8.44
C TYR A 195 14.57 -20.36 -8.33
N ARG A 196 13.92 -19.99 -7.22
CA ARG A 196 12.50 -20.26 -7.02
C ARG A 196 11.68 -19.00 -7.25
N PHE A 197 10.59 -19.18 -7.99
CA PHE A 197 9.62 -18.12 -8.24
C PHE A 197 9.01 -17.62 -6.93
N VAL A 198 8.98 -16.30 -6.77
CA VAL A 198 8.40 -15.62 -5.61
C VAL A 198 7.11 -14.92 -6.01
N SER A 199 7.19 -14.08 -7.05
CA SER A 199 6.04 -13.29 -7.50
C SER A 199 6.19 -12.83 -8.95
N ARG A 200 5.05 -12.48 -9.56
CA ARG A 200 4.89 -11.85 -10.86
C ARG A 200 4.06 -10.58 -10.65
N PHE A 201 4.47 -9.53 -11.34
CA PHE A 201 3.79 -8.24 -11.42
C PHE A 201 3.39 -8.06 -12.87
N GLU A 202 2.11 -7.88 -13.13
CA GLU A 202 1.55 -7.55 -14.45
C GLU A 202 1.14 -6.09 -14.43
N TYR A 203 1.65 -5.29 -15.36
CA TYR A 203 1.28 -3.90 -15.53
C TYR A 203 0.23 -3.85 -16.63
N LEU A 204 -1.02 -3.73 -16.21
CA LEU A 204 -2.19 -3.93 -17.07
C LEU A 204 -2.48 -2.67 -17.89
N GLU A 205 -2.38 -1.50 -17.26
CA GLU A 205 -2.72 -0.22 -17.86
C GLU A 205 -1.71 0.86 -17.44
N TYR A 206 -1.36 1.73 -18.40
CA TYR A 206 -0.47 2.87 -18.20
C TYR A 206 -1.10 4.12 -18.78
N ASN A 207 -1.19 5.19 -17.99
CA ASN A 207 -1.73 6.49 -18.42
C ASN A 207 -3.15 6.45 -18.99
N GLU A 208 -3.86 5.33 -18.81
CA GLU A 208 -5.29 5.23 -19.07
C GLU A 208 -6.01 5.72 -17.82
N GLU A 209 -6.91 6.69 -18.01
CA GLU A 209 -7.70 7.21 -16.90
C GLU A 209 -8.67 6.11 -16.43
N PRO A 210 -8.57 5.64 -15.18
CA PRO A 210 -9.45 4.60 -14.70
C PRO A 210 -10.88 5.12 -14.57
N ALA A 211 -11.85 4.22 -14.53
CA ALA A 211 -13.23 4.58 -14.25
C ALA A 211 -13.33 5.38 -12.93
N PRO A 212 -14.18 6.41 -12.82
CA PRO A 212 -14.21 7.30 -11.65
C PRO A 212 -14.44 6.58 -10.30
N ASP A 213 -15.12 5.45 -10.33
CA ASP A 213 -15.44 4.62 -9.17
C ASP A 213 -14.30 3.72 -8.71
N VAL A 214 -13.21 3.60 -9.49
CA VAL A 214 -12.01 2.85 -9.07
C VAL A 214 -11.48 3.38 -7.75
N PHE A 215 -11.43 4.69 -7.53
CA PHE A 215 -10.95 5.28 -6.27
C PHE A 215 -12.05 5.55 -5.24
N THR A 216 -13.18 4.85 -5.33
CA THR A 216 -14.26 4.93 -4.33
C THR A 216 -14.57 3.53 -3.82
N LEU A 217 -14.59 3.36 -2.51
CA LEU A 217 -15.14 2.13 -1.93
C LEU A 217 -16.66 2.24 -1.91
N ASN A 218 -17.33 1.17 -2.34
CA ASN A 218 -18.78 1.02 -2.29
C ASN A 218 -19.15 -0.17 -1.40
N PRO A 219 -18.90 -0.12 -0.07
CA PRO A 219 -19.35 -1.18 0.83
C PRO A 219 -20.88 -1.30 0.79
N PRO A 220 -21.45 -2.51 0.98
CA PRO A 220 -22.88 -2.70 1.16
C PRO A 220 -23.47 -1.82 2.27
N ALA A 221 -24.76 -1.46 2.14
CA ALA A 221 -25.42 -0.51 3.05
C ALA A 221 -25.54 -0.99 4.51
N ASP A 222 -25.44 -2.30 4.74
CA ASP A 222 -25.47 -2.94 6.06
C ASP A 222 -24.08 -3.01 6.73
N VAL A 223 -23.02 -2.60 6.04
CA VAL A 223 -21.67 -2.50 6.59
C VAL A 223 -21.62 -1.44 7.69
N MET A 224 -20.99 -1.76 8.82
CA MET A 224 -20.75 -0.78 9.87
C MET A 224 -19.71 0.25 9.43
N ARG A 225 -20.12 1.51 9.30
CA ARG A 225 -19.21 2.62 8.93
C ARG A 225 -18.70 3.37 10.16
N ILE A 226 -17.39 3.58 10.21
CA ILE A 226 -16.69 4.31 11.27
C ILE A 226 -15.82 5.39 10.64
N ASP A 227 -16.27 6.64 10.74
CA ASP A 227 -15.50 7.78 10.26
C ASP A 227 -14.82 8.48 11.44
N GLN A 228 -13.52 8.22 11.61
CA GLN A 228 -12.69 8.85 12.63
C GLN A 228 -12.24 10.27 12.24
N THR A 229 -12.49 10.70 11.00
CA THR A 229 -12.18 12.07 10.54
C THR A 229 -13.29 13.06 10.89
N MET A 230 -14.49 12.57 11.16
CA MET A 230 -15.67 13.37 11.50
C MET A 230 -15.98 13.40 13.00
N GLN A 231 -15.19 12.72 13.84
CA GLN A 231 -15.39 12.67 15.28
C GLN A 231 -14.07 12.58 16.04
N VAL A 232 -14.06 13.07 17.28
CA VAL A 232 -12.94 12.85 18.20
C VAL A 232 -13.09 11.47 18.82
N ILE A 233 -12.10 10.60 18.68
CA ILE A 233 -12.12 9.26 19.29
C ILE A 233 -11.23 9.19 20.53
N GLY A 234 -11.55 8.26 21.42
CA GLY A 234 -10.74 7.95 22.58
C GLY A 234 -10.76 9.01 23.68
N VAL A 235 -9.87 8.82 24.65
CA VAL A 235 -9.67 9.67 25.82
C VAL A 235 -8.35 10.41 25.69
N ALA A 236 -8.34 11.71 26.01
CA ALA A 236 -7.12 12.50 26.02
C ALA A 236 -6.18 12.04 27.14
N ARG A 237 -4.90 11.85 26.79
CA ARG A 237 -3.84 11.45 27.72
C ARG A 237 -3.58 12.50 28.81
N GLY A 238 -3.39 13.75 28.40
CA GLY A 238 -2.86 14.79 29.29
C GLY A 238 -1.48 14.40 29.82
N ASP A 239 -1.24 14.64 31.10
CA ASP A 239 0.04 14.37 31.77
C ASP A 239 0.16 12.94 32.33
N LEU A 240 -0.80 12.06 32.03
CA LEU A 240 -0.81 10.68 32.53
C LEU A 240 0.27 9.81 31.87
N SER A 241 0.84 8.90 32.64
CA SER A 241 1.62 7.78 32.09
C SER A 241 0.74 6.82 31.30
N ASP A 242 1.35 5.97 30.46
CA ASP A 242 0.65 4.99 29.62
C ASP A 242 -0.24 4.04 30.45
N ASN A 243 0.22 3.63 31.63
CA ASN A 243 -0.56 2.80 32.54
C ASN A 243 -1.75 3.57 33.15
N GLU A 244 -1.55 4.81 33.57
CA GLU A 244 -2.60 5.64 34.16
C GLU A 244 -3.70 5.99 33.14
N ILE A 245 -3.32 6.35 31.91
CA ILE A 245 -4.30 6.61 30.85
C ILE A 245 -5.03 5.34 30.44
N ALA A 246 -4.37 4.17 30.42
CA ALA A 246 -5.05 2.91 30.13
C ALA A 246 -6.12 2.57 31.18
N VAL A 247 -5.81 2.74 32.47
CA VAL A 247 -6.79 2.60 33.57
C VAL A 247 -7.94 3.59 33.41
N LYS A 248 -7.64 4.85 33.07
CA LYS A 248 -8.65 5.90 32.85
C LYS A 248 -9.58 5.56 31.67
N VAL A 249 -9.04 5.09 30.54
CA VAL A 249 -9.81 4.66 29.37
C VAL A 249 -10.77 3.52 29.73
N ALA A 250 -10.28 2.48 30.44
CA ALA A 250 -11.12 1.38 30.88
C ALA A 250 -12.25 1.86 31.81
N ARG A 251 -11.92 2.76 32.76
CA ARG A 251 -12.88 3.34 33.69
C ARG A 251 -13.97 4.14 32.98
N GLU A 252 -13.59 5.10 32.15
CA GLU A 252 -14.54 5.95 31.41
C GLU A 252 -15.45 5.11 30.49
N PHE A 253 -14.90 4.05 29.89
CA PHE A 253 -15.71 3.13 29.08
C PHE A 253 -16.79 2.46 29.92
N PHE A 254 -16.43 1.80 31.02
CA PHE A 254 -17.42 1.11 31.85
C PHE A 254 -18.39 2.07 32.56
N GLU A 255 -17.95 3.27 32.93
CA GLU A 255 -18.85 4.32 33.44
C GLU A 255 -19.88 4.74 32.39
N ALA A 256 -19.48 4.91 31.13
CA ALA A 256 -20.42 5.14 30.03
C ALA A 256 -21.40 3.97 29.84
N MET A 257 -20.91 2.73 29.93
CA MET A 257 -21.77 1.52 29.86
C MET A 257 -22.77 1.44 31.02
N ILE A 258 -22.37 1.81 32.25
CA ILE A 258 -23.27 1.88 33.42
C ILE A 258 -24.34 2.94 33.23
N ALA A 259 -23.98 4.09 32.64
CA ALA A 259 -24.91 5.17 32.33
C ALA A 259 -25.82 4.86 31.11
N GLY A 260 -25.57 3.79 30.36
CA GLY A 260 -26.24 3.52 29.09
C GLY A 260 -25.86 4.51 27.97
N ASP A 261 -24.75 5.24 28.13
CA ASP A 261 -24.23 6.19 27.15
C ASP A 261 -23.39 5.46 26.09
N TYR A 262 -24.09 4.76 25.19
CA TYR A 262 -23.46 4.00 24.12
C TYR A 262 -22.71 4.88 23.11
N ALA A 263 -23.06 6.16 23.00
CA ALA A 263 -22.34 7.11 22.14
C ALA A 263 -20.95 7.38 22.72
N LYS A 264 -20.85 7.69 24.02
CA LYS A 264 -19.56 7.86 24.69
C LYS A 264 -18.74 6.57 24.72
N ALA A 265 -19.37 5.43 24.98
CA ALA A 265 -18.68 4.14 24.96
C ALA A 265 -18.09 3.83 23.56
N GLY A 266 -18.87 4.07 22.50
CA GLY A 266 -18.43 3.91 21.11
C GLY A 266 -17.30 4.85 20.72
N GLN A 267 -17.38 6.11 21.16
CA GLN A 267 -16.30 7.10 21.01
C GLN A 267 -14.98 6.59 21.61
N ILE A 268 -15.02 6.01 22.81
CA ILE A 268 -13.83 5.45 23.49
C ILE A 268 -13.34 4.17 22.78
N ALA A 269 -14.24 3.39 22.22
CA ALA A 269 -13.96 2.17 21.47
C ALA A 269 -13.64 2.41 19.99
N GLY A 270 -12.90 3.48 19.68
CA GLY A 270 -12.42 3.74 18.32
C GLY A 270 -13.45 4.36 17.36
N GLY A 271 -14.55 4.91 17.88
CA GLY A 271 -15.59 5.59 17.10
C GLY A 271 -16.71 4.66 16.61
N ILE A 272 -16.91 3.51 17.25
CA ILE A 272 -18.01 2.58 16.94
C ILE A 272 -19.35 3.32 17.11
N PRO A 273 -20.31 3.20 16.17
CA PRO A 273 -21.61 3.86 16.31
C PRO A 273 -22.38 3.40 17.54
N ALA A 274 -23.13 4.31 18.17
CA ALA A 274 -23.89 4.03 19.39
C ALA A 274 -24.85 2.83 19.26
N GLU A 275 -25.54 2.72 18.12
CA GLU A 275 -26.45 1.60 17.87
C GLU A 275 -25.72 0.25 17.82
N LYS A 276 -24.49 0.22 17.27
CA LYS A 276 -23.66 -0.99 17.23
C LYS A 276 -23.09 -1.35 18.60
N MET A 277 -22.73 -0.35 19.40
CA MET A 277 -22.38 -0.56 20.81
C MET A 277 -23.57 -1.13 21.60
N LYS A 278 -24.77 -0.60 21.37
CA LYS A 278 -26.00 -1.07 22.02
C LYS A 278 -26.39 -2.47 21.55
N GLU A 279 -26.21 -2.80 20.27
CA GLU A 279 -26.40 -4.15 19.74
C GLU A 279 -25.48 -5.16 20.44
N GLY A 280 -24.18 -4.84 20.57
CA GLY A 280 -23.21 -5.77 21.16
C GLY A 280 -23.26 -5.90 22.69
N PHE A 281 -23.76 -4.88 23.40
CA PHE A 281 -23.69 -4.84 24.87
C PHE A 281 -25.02 -4.55 25.57
N GLY A 282 -26.08 -4.20 24.85
CA GLY A 282 -27.34 -3.72 25.43
C GLY A 282 -28.15 -4.76 26.19
N GLU A 283 -27.87 -6.04 25.96
CA GLU A 283 -28.43 -7.16 26.75
C GLU A 283 -27.82 -7.24 28.16
N LEU A 284 -26.65 -6.64 28.37
CA LEU A 284 -25.97 -6.58 29.67
C LEU A 284 -26.25 -5.23 30.33
N LYS A 285 -26.97 -5.23 31.46
CA LYS A 285 -27.14 -4.02 32.27
C LYS A 285 -25.95 -3.87 33.21
N PHE A 286 -25.01 -3.02 32.87
CA PHE A 286 -23.87 -2.68 33.72
C PHE A 286 -24.34 -1.90 34.96
N LYS A 287 -23.92 -2.32 36.16
CA LYS A 287 -24.38 -1.72 37.43
C LYS A 287 -23.30 -0.89 38.10
N ARG A 288 -22.10 -1.45 38.23
CA ARG A 288 -20.95 -0.79 38.85
C ARG A 288 -19.65 -1.50 38.51
N ILE A 289 -18.57 -0.74 38.52
CA ILE A 289 -17.21 -1.27 38.48
C ILE A 289 -16.92 -1.88 39.86
N VAL A 290 -16.48 -3.13 39.89
CA VAL A 290 -16.03 -3.83 41.12
C VAL A 290 -14.55 -3.57 41.34
N SER A 291 -13.74 -3.75 40.29
CA SER A 291 -12.30 -3.52 40.32
C SER A 291 -11.76 -3.14 38.95
N ILE A 292 -10.68 -2.35 38.93
CA ILE A 292 -9.82 -2.13 37.76
C ILE A 292 -8.40 -2.41 38.22
N GLY A 293 -7.79 -3.44 37.66
CA GLY A 293 -6.46 -3.88 38.01
C GLY A 293 -5.36 -3.18 37.22
N THR A 294 -4.12 -3.59 37.51
CA THR A 294 -2.93 -3.04 36.88
C THR A 294 -2.84 -3.44 35.41
N PRO A 295 -2.57 -2.49 34.49
CA PRO A 295 -2.33 -2.81 33.08
C PRO A 295 -1.15 -3.76 32.89
N THR A 296 -1.27 -4.70 31.96
CA THR A 296 -0.17 -5.58 31.53
C THR A 296 0.04 -5.49 30.02
N PRO A 297 1.28 -5.61 29.51
CA PRO A 297 1.51 -5.65 28.08
C PRO A 297 0.76 -6.81 27.41
N HIS A 298 0.26 -6.59 26.20
CA HIS A 298 -0.32 -7.66 25.40
C HIS A 298 0.75 -8.73 25.05
N PRO A 299 0.40 -10.04 25.01
CA PRO A 299 1.38 -11.09 24.72
C PRO A 299 2.08 -10.94 23.37
N ASP A 300 1.38 -10.37 22.38
CA ASP A 300 1.99 -9.94 21.12
C ASP A 300 2.50 -8.50 21.23
N PRO A 301 3.83 -8.29 21.29
CA PRO A 301 4.42 -6.98 21.47
C PRO A 301 4.20 -6.05 20.26
N ARG A 302 3.91 -6.60 19.07
CA ARG A 302 3.70 -5.83 17.83
C ARG A 302 2.42 -4.98 17.89
N THR A 303 1.49 -5.37 18.75
CA THR A 303 0.20 -4.68 18.89
C THR A 303 0.27 -3.40 19.71
N HIS A 304 1.30 -3.28 20.56
CA HIS A 304 1.47 -2.19 21.52
C HIS A 304 0.25 -1.96 22.44
N PHE A 305 -0.61 -2.97 22.62
CA PHE A 305 -1.74 -2.88 23.55
C PHE A 305 -1.31 -3.07 25.01
N LEU A 306 -1.99 -2.34 25.89
CA LEU A 306 -2.06 -2.62 27.32
C LEU A 306 -3.40 -3.31 27.62
N ARG A 307 -3.35 -4.43 28.31
CA ARG A 307 -4.50 -5.19 28.79
C ARG A 307 -4.85 -4.72 30.18
N VAL A 308 -6.06 -4.21 30.37
CA VAL A 308 -6.50 -3.73 31.69
C VAL A 308 -7.55 -4.68 32.27
N PRO A 309 -7.20 -5.54 33.24
CA PRO A 309 -8.17 -6.44 33.86
C PRO A 309 -9.21 -5.64 34.64
N CYS A 310 -10.49 -5.89 34.39
CA CYS A 310 -11.60 -5.21 35.05
C CYS A 310 -12.62 -6.24 35.53
N GLU A 311 -13.20 -6.02 36.70
CA GLU A 311 -14.39 -6.75 37.14
C GLU A 311 -15.56 -5.79 37.24
N VAL A 312 -16.68 -6.15 36.64
CA VAL A 312 -17.87 -5.29 36.57
C VAL A 312 -19.10 -6.11 36.95
N GLU A 313 -19.92 -5.55 37.83
CA GLU A 313 -21.21 -6.12 38.18
C GLU A 313 -22.20 -5.81 37.06
N VAL A 314 -22.78 -6.87 36.47
CA VAL A 314 -23.75 -6.78 35.40
C VAL A 314 -25.01 -7.56 35.78
N GLU A 315 -26.14 -7.18 35.19
CA GLU A 315 -27.40 -7.92 35.26
C GLU A 315 -27.79 -8.38 33.86
N ALA A 316 -27.97 -9.69 33.68
CA ALA A 316 -28.47 -10.32 32.45
C ALA A 316 -29.62 -11.24 32.83
N ASP A 317 -30.75 -11.16 32.11
CA ASP A 317 -31.96 -11.95 32.40
C ASP A 317 -32.44 -11.86 33.87
N GLY A 318 -32.25 -10.69 34.49
CA GLY A 318 -32.60 -10.42 35.88
C GLY A 318 -31.62 -10.99 36.92
N VAL A 319 -30.57 -11.69 36.51
CA VAL A 319 -29.55 -12.26 37.41
C VAL A 319 -28.34 -11.33 37.48
N ARG A 320 -27.96 -10.92 38.70
CA ARG A 320 -26.74 -10.14 38.95
C ARG A 320 -25.53 -11.06 39.08
N GLN A 321 -24.45 -10.70 38.42
CA GLN A 321 -23.18 -11.42 38.48
C GLN A 321 -22.01 -10.46 38.25
N THR A 322 -20.84 -10.80 38.81
CA THR A 322 -19.58 -10.12 38.49
C THR A 322 -18.98 -10.79 37.27
N LYS A 323 -18.71 -10.03 36.20
CA LYS A 323 -18.01 -10.50 35.01
C LYS A 323 -16.62 -9.87 34.91
N ALA A 324 -15.65 -10.68 34.49
CA ALA A 324 -14.31 -10.22 34.18
C ALA A 324 -14.24 -9.75 32.72
N PHE A 325 -13.58 -8.62 32.50
CA PHE A 325 -13.28 -8.05 31.20
C PHE A 325 -11.78 -7.73 31.13
N THR A 326 -11.23 -7.67 29.92
CA THR A 326 -9.83 -7.28 29.71
C THR A 326 -9.69 -6.46 28.43
N PRO A 327 -10.21 -5.21 28.39
CA PRO A 327 -10.03 -4.33 27.24
C PRO A 327 -8.56 -4.17 26.86
N ASN A 328 -8.29 -4.21 25.55
CA ASN A 328 -7.00 -3.90 24.96
C ASN A 328 -6.96 -2.41 24.64
N ILE A 329 -6.00 -1.69 25.21
CA ILE A 329 -5.96 -0.22 25.16
C ILE A 329 -4.64 0.23 24.55
N ARG A 330 -4.70 1.18 23.61
CA ARG A 330 -3.52 1.73 22.92
C ARG A 330 -3.74 3.19 22.53
N HIS A 331 -2.68 3.81 22.02
CA HIS A 331 -2.80 5.07 21.28
C HIS A 331 -3.76 4.94 20.10
N ALA A 332 -4.62 5.93 19.93
CA ALA A 332 -5.43 6.06 18.73
C ALA A 332 -4.52 6.27 17.53
N TYR A 333 -4.88 5.63 16.40
CA TYR A 333 -4.08 5.68 15.20
C TYR A 333 -3.94 7.13 14.69
N ASN A 334 -2.70 7.55 14.42
CA ASN A 334 -2.34 8.93 14.02
C ASN A 334 -2.82 10.05 14.99
N GLN A 335 -3.21 9.71 16.22
CA GLN A 335 -3.64 10.65 17.27
C GLN A 335 -2.89 10.32 18.58
N PRO A 336 -1.60 10.66 18.69
CA PRO A 336 -0.72 10.16 19.76
C PRO A 336 -1.13 10.62 21.17
N ASP A 337 -1.88 11.72 21.29
CA ASP A 337 -2.43 12.26 22.53
C ASP A 337 -3.74 11.59 22.97
N ARG A 338 -4.28 10.67 22.17
CA ARG A 338 -5.55 9.99 22.42
C ARG A 338 -5.35 8.49 22.61
N TRP A 339 -6.15 7.91 23.49
CA TRP A 339 -6.13 6.48 23.78
C TRP A 339 -7.51 5.86 23.63
N VAL A 340 -7.57 4.68 23.04
CA VAL A 340 -8.82 3.97 22.70
C VAL A 340 -8.79 2.55 23.19
N ILE A 341 -9.98 1.95 23.36
CA ILE A 341 -10.11 0.49 23.37
C ILE A 341 -10.03 0.01 21.91
N GLY A 342 -9.10 -0.90 21.63
CA GLY A 342 -8.94 -1.55 20.33
C GLY A 342 -9.27 -3.04 20.37
N GLY A 343 -9.23 -3.69 19.21
CA GLY A 343 -9.43 -5.14 19.08
C GLY A 343 -10.64 -5.58 18.26
N GLY A 344 -11.36 -4.66 17.60
CA GLY A 344 -12.46 -5.00 16.68
C GLY A 344 -12.24 -4.54 15.24
N ILE A 345 -11.26 -3.68 15.00
CA ILE A 345 -10.97 -3.02 13.71
C ILE A 345 -9.48 -3.08 13.46
#